data_AF-A0A949I372-F1
#
_entry.id   AF-A0A949I372-F1
#
_cell.length_a   1.000
_cell.length_b   1.000
_cell.length_c   1.000
_cell.angle_alpha   90.00
_cell.angle_beta   90.00
_cell.angle_gamma   90.00
#
_symmetry.space_group_name_H-M   'P 1'
#
loop_
_entity.id
_entity.type
_entity.pdbx_description
1 polymer ?
#
loop_
_entity_poly.entity_id
_entity_poly.type
_entity_poly.pdbx_seq_one_letter_code
_entity_poly.pdbx_strand_id
1 'polypeptide(L)'
;MAWPEKDPADTLDYIFDIAPALIANAGDSISTLDVTVNPANPGDLVLMSAVADGPRAVLWLSGGQAQTTYTVTITVGTAGGRMLARSISLPVVALAAVPVPQSALTTVTGQALTDPTGTPLTTI
;
A
#
# COMPACT_ATOMS: atom_id res chain seq x y z
N MET A 1 -5.36 -12.85 1.72
CA MET A 1 -3.93 -12.73 1.33
C MET A 1 -3.38 -11.51 2.02
N ALA A 2 -2.14 -11.55 2.47
CA ALA A 2 -1.47 -10.43 3.11
C ALA A 2 -0.11 -10.20 2.46
N TRP A 3 0.26 -8.93 2.26
CA TRP A 3 1.64 -8.57 1.97
C TRP A 3 2.43 -8.42 3.27
N PRO A 4 3.78 -8.43 3.18
CA PRO A 4 4.63 -8.01 4.29
C PRO A 4 4.25 -6.62 4.77
N GLU A 5 4.47 -6.41 6.06
CA GLU A 5 4.28 -5.13 6.72
C GLU A 5 5.29 -4.05 6.25
N LYS A 6 4.91 -2.77 6.40
CA LYS A 6 5.77 -1.60 6.13
C LYS A 6 5.71 -0.57 7.23
N ASP A 7 6.73 0.29 7.29
CA ASP A 7 6.68 1.52 8.07
C ASP A 7 5.87 2.61 7.36
N PRO A 8 5.20 3.53 8.10
CA PRO A 8 4.54 4.71 7.53
C PRO A 8 5.42 5.52 6.56
N ALA A 9 6.72 5.61 6.86
CA ALA A 9 7.68 6.41 6.09
C ALA A 9 8.16 5.72 4.80
N ASP A 10 7.96 4.41 4.65
CA ASP A 10 8.50 3.71 3.48
C ASP A 10 7.72 4.04 2.21
N THR A 11 8.42 3.95 1.08
CA THR A 11 7.81 3.81 -0.24
C THR A 11 8.31 2.50 -0.81
N LEU A 12 7.41 1.52 -0.97
CA LEU A 12 7.75 0.16 -1.39
C LEU A 12 6.91 -0.25 -2.59
N ASP A 13 7.49 -1.10 -3.44
CA ASP A 13 6.79 -1.80 -4.49
C ASP A 13 6.18 -3.11 -3.98
N TYR A 14 4.95 -3.38 -4.41
CA TYR A 14 4.22 -4.59 -4.11
C TYR A 14 3.76 -5.24 -5.41
N ILE A 15 3.93 -6.56 -5.48
CA ILE A 15 3.56 -7.34 -6.66
C ILE A 15 2.36 -8.23 -6.34
N PHE A 16 1.38 -8.21 -7.24
CA PHE A 16 0.34 -9.22 -7.32
C PHE A 16 0.47 -9.97 -8.65
N ASP A 17 0.84 -11.25 -8.57
CA ASP A 17 1.03 -12.12 -9.73
C ASP A 17 -0.23 -12.95 -10.01
N ILE A 18 -0.80 -12.78 -11.20
CA ILE A 18 -2.00 -13.50 -11.64
C ILE A 18 -1.69 -14.73 -12.48
N ALA A 19 -0.42 -15.01 -12.82
CA ALA A 19 -0.03 -16.12 -13.68
C ALA A 19 -0.61 -17.48 -13.22
N PRO A 20 -0.70 -17.80 -11.91
CA PRO A 20 -1.33 -19.05 -11.47
C PRO A 20 -2.82 -19.19 -11.85
N ALA A 21 -3.52 -18.09 -12.16
CA ALA A 21 -4.91 -18.10 -12.63
C ALA A 21 -5.03 -18.21 -14.17
N LEU A 22 -3.91 -18.19 -14.90
CA LEU A 22 -3.87 -18.12 -16.38
C LEU A 22 -3.42 -19.43 -17.05
N ILE A 23 -3.43 -20.55 -16.34
CA ILE A 23 -2.84 -21.85 -16.77
C ILE A 23 -3.28 -22.30 -18.18
N ALA A 24 -4.49 -21.96 -18.62
CA ALA A 24 -5.00 -22.34 -19.93
C ALA A 24 -4.42 -21.55 -21.12
N ASN A 25 -3.86 -20.35 -20.90
CA ASN A 25 -3.34 -19.47 -21.94
C ASN A 25 -1.93 -18.99 -21.56
N ALA A 26 -0.92 -19.80 -21.88
CA ALA A 26 0.47 -19.37 -21.74
C ALA A 26 0.72 -18.09 -22.56
N GLY A 27 1.18 -17.03 -21.89
CA GLY A 27 1.43 -15.72 -22.52
C GLY A 27 0.29 -14.71 -22.40
N ASP A 28 -0.80 -15.03 -21.71
CA ASP A 28 -1.82 -14.04 -21.36
C ASP A 28 -1.26 -12.99 -20.38
N SER A 29 -1.74 -11.76 -20.51
CA SER A 29 -1.22 -10.58 -19.82
C SER A 29 -2.34 -9.68 -19.32
N ILE A 30 -2.00 -8.78 -18.40
CA ILE A 30 -2.92 -7.75 -17.91
C ILE A 30 -3.09 -6.69 -19.00
N SER A 31 -4.34 -6.42 -19.39
CA SER A 31 -4.73 -5.37 -20.34
C SER A 31 -5.35 -4.17 -19.65
N THR A 32 -6.06 -4.38 -18.53
CA THR A 32 -6.58 -3.31 -17.67
C THR A 32 -6.25 -3.59 -16.22
N LEU A 33 -5.92 -2.54 -15.48
CA LEU A 33 -5.55 -2.59 -14.07
C LEU A 33 -6.22 -1.42 -13.36
N ASP A 34 -7.04 -1.73 -12.37
CA ASP A 34 -7.65 -0.77 -11.46
C ASP A 34 -7.32 -1.16 -10.02
N VAL A 35 -7.01 -0.17 -9.19
CA VAL A 35 -6.56 -0.37 -7.82
C VAL A 35 -7.28 0.62 -6.91
N THR A 36 -7.88 0.09 -5.85
CA THR A 36 -8.50 0.89 -4.79
C THR A 36 -7.88 0.54 -3.44
N VAL A 37 -7.82 1.54 -2.56
CA VAL A 37 -7.27 1.41 -1.21
C VAL A 37 -8.36 1.79 -0.22
N ASN A 38 -8.48 1.04 0.88
CA ASN A 38 -9.40 1.35 1.97
C ASN A 38 -8.76 1.03 3.34
N PRO A 39 -8.83 1.91 4.35
CA PRO A 39 -9.41 3.26 4.29
C PRO A 39 -8.58 4.22 3.41
N ALA A 40 -9.21 5.32 2.96
CA ALA A 40 -8.61 6.32 2.07
C ALA A 40 -8.91 7.75 2.54
N ASN A 41 -8.64 8.03 3.83
CA ASN A 41 -8.74 9.36 4.41
C ASN A 41 -7.45 10.17 4.16
N PRO A 42 -7.44 11.50 4.40
CA PRO A 42 -6.20 12.26 4.38
C PRO A 42 -5.16 11.68 5.34
N GLY A 43 -3.93 11.45 4.85
CA GLY A 43 -2.83 10.84 5.61
C GLY A 43 -2.82 9.31 5.61
N ASP A 44 -3.81 8.66 5.00
CA ASP A 44 -3.80 7.20 4.82
C ASP A 44 -2.82 6.75 3.73
N LEU A 45 -2.78 5.45 3.49
CA LEU A 45 -1.96 4.83 2.46
C LEU A 45 -2.28 5.41 1.07
N VAL A 46 -1.24 5.79 0.34
CA VAL A 46 -1.34 6.40 -0.98
C VAL A 46 -0.85 5.43 -2.05
N LEU A 47 -1.66 5.25 -3.10
CA LEU A 47 -1.21 4.63 -4.34
C LEU A 47 -0.49 5.66 -5.20
N MET A 48 0.82 5.51 -5.33
CA MET A 48 1.65 6.39 -6.15
C MET A 48 1.56 6.03 -7.63
N SER A 49 1.62 4.74 -7.95
CA SER A 49 1.45 4.23 -9.31
C SER A 49 1.05 2.76 -9.31
N ALA A 50 0.42 2.32 -10.40
CA ALA A 50 0.14 0.92 -10.68
C ALA A 50 0.44 0.65 -12.16
N VAL A 51 1.22 -0.40 -12.42
CA VAL A 51 1.65 -0.77 -13.77
C VAL A 51 1.44 -2.27 -13.98
N ALA A 52 0.96 -2.63 -15.16
CA ALA A 52 0.93 -4.01 -15.63
C ALA A 52 2.28 -4.37 -16.27
N ASP A 53 2.92 -5.43 -15.79
CA ASP A 53 4.10 -6.07 -16.37
C ASP A 53 3.79 -7.54 -16.67
N GLY A 54 3.35 -7.83 -17.89
CA GLY A 54 2.87 -9.16 -18.27
C GLY A 54 1.69 -9.61 -17.38
N PRO A 55 1.82 -10.72 -16.63
CA PRO A 55 0.80 -11.19 -15.69
C PRO A 55 0.95 -10.60 -14.27
N ARG A 56 1.77 -9.56 -14.08
CA ARG A 56 2.03 -8.96 -12.76
C ARG A 56 1.48 -7.55 -12.69
N ALA A 57 0.76 -7.25 -11.62
CA ALA A 57 0.46 -5.88 -11.23
C ALA A 57 1.53 -5.41 -10.24
N VAL A 58 2.28 -4.36 -10.62
CA VAL A 58 3.31 -3.72 -9.79
C VAL A 58 2.75 -2.41 -9.26
N LEU A 59 2.62 -2.30 -7.94
CA LEU A 59 2.04 -1.15 -7.26
C LEU A 59 3.11 -0.47 -6.42
N TRP A 60 3.24 0.85 -6.55
CA TRP A 60 4.04 1.66 -5.63
C TRP A 60 3.13 2.29 -4.59
N LEU A 61 3.36 1.95 -3.32
CA LEU A 61 2.57 2.40 -2.18
C LEU A 61 3.45 3.19 -1.21
N SER A 62 2.95 4.33 -0.72
CA SER A 62 3.63 5.19 0.25
C SER A 62 2.68 5.62 1.38
N GLY A 63 3.24 6.14 2.47
CA GLY A 63 2.45 6.63 3.60
C GLY A 63 1.73 5.53 4.37
N GLY A 64 0.60 5.91 4.98
CA GLY A 64 -0.20 5.06 5.86
C GLY A 64 -0.02 5.42 7.34
N GLN A 65 -1.05 5.17 8.12
CA GLN A 65 -1.06 5.37 9.56
C GLN A 65 -0.59 4.09 10.25
N ALA A 66 0.29 4.23 11.25
CA ALA A 66 0.73 3.08 12.01
C ALA A 66 -0.44 2.39 12.74
N GLN A 67 -0.27 1.10 13.01
CA GLN A 67 -1.29 0.23 13.60
C GLN A 67 -2.59 0.16 12.78
N THR A 68 -2.53 0.52 11.49
CA THR A 68 -3.66 0.44 10.56
C THR A 68 -3.37 -0.62 9.51
N THR A 69 -4.35 -1.49 9.26
CA THR A 69 -4.28 -2.44 8.15
C THR A 69 -5.13 -1.92 7.01
N TYR A 70 -4.49 -1.64 5.88
CA TYR A 70 -5.15 -1.24 4.66
C TYR A 70 -5.57 -2.45 3.85
N THR A 71 -6.71 -2.35 3.18
CA THR A 71 -7.17 -3.30 2.17
C THR A 71 -6.93 -2.69 0.79
N VAL A 72 -6.03 -3.29 0.04
CA VAL A 72 -5.75 -2.94 -1.35
C VAL A 72 -6.52 -3.91 -2.24
N THR A 73 -7.49 -3.40 -3.01
CA THR A 73 -8.27 -4.21 -3.95
C THR A 73 -7.77 -3.95 -5.36
N ILE A 74 -7.32 -5.02 -6.01
CA ILE A 74 -6.79 -5.01 -7.36
C ILE A 74 -7.81 -5.69 -8.27
N THR A 75 -8.27 -4.97 -9.29
CA THR A 75 -9.15 -5.46 -10.35
C THR A 75 -8.37 -5.48 -11.66
N VAL A 76 -8.37 -6.64 -12.32
CA VAL A 76 -7.60 -6.88 -13.54
C VAL A 76 -8.50 -7.42 -14.63
N GLY A 77 -8.39 -6.82 -15.81
CA GLY A 77 -8.78 -7.40 -17.08
C GLY A 77 -7.55 -7.94 -17.81
N THR A 78 -7.71 -9.10 -18.45
CA THR A 78 -6.63 -9.75 -19.21
C THR A 78 -6.82 -9.57 -20.71
N ALA A 79 -5.75 -9.67 -21.49
CA ALA A 79 -5.82 -9.69 -22.95
C ALA A 79 -6.67 -10.86 -23.48
N GLY A 80 -6.67 -11.98 -22.76
CA GLY A 80 -7.54 -13.13 -23.01
C GLY A 80 -9.01 -12.96 -22.60
N GLY A 81 -9.43 -11.77 -22.15
CA GLY A 81 -10.85 -11.43 -21.89
C GLY A 81 -11.39 -11.84 -20.53
N ARG A 82 -10.56 -12.35 -19.62
CA ARG A 82 -10.96 -12.65 -18.23
C ARG A 82 -10.92 -11.40 -17.37
N MET A 83 -11.78 -11.39 -16.35
CA MET A 83 -11.80 -10.41 -15.27
C MET A 83 -11.54 -11.11 -13.94
N LEU A 84 -10.70 -10.50 -13.10
CA LEU A 84 -10.43 -10.99 -11.75
C LEU A 84 -10.27 -9.82 -10.77
N ALA A 85 -10.69 -10.03 -9.53
CA ALA A 85 -10.50 -9.08 -8.45
C ALA A 85 -9.98 -9.80 -7.20
N ARG A 86 -9.03 -9.18 -6.50
CA ARG A 86 -8.49 -9.67 -5.22
C ARG A 86 -8.25 -8.53 -4.26
N SER A 87 -8.58 -8.76 -3.00
CA SER A 87 -8.25 -7.86 -1.89
C SER A 87 -7.06 -8.43 -1.10
N ILE A 88 -6.08 -7.57 -0.83
CA ILE A 88 -4.83 -7.90 -0.14
C ILE A 88 -4.70 -6.97 1.05
N SER A 89 -4.41 -7.53 2.23
CA SER A 89 -4.14 -6.72 3.42
C SER A 89 -2.70 -6.24 3.43
N LEU A 90 -2.50 -4.97 3.73
CA LEU A 90 -1.20 -4.36 3.97
C LEU A 90 -1.17 -3.74 5.39
N PRO A 91 -0.53 -4.41 6.35
CA PRO A 91 -0.30 -3.84 7.68
C PRO A 91 0.73 -2.71 7.61
N VAL A 92 0.39 -1.56 8.19
CA VAL A 92 1.33 -0.46 8.43
C VAL A 92 1.60 -0.39 9.92
N VAL A 93 2.86 -0.53 10.31
CA VAL A 93 3.33 -0.66 11.69
C VAL A 93 4.56 0.22 11.87
N ALA A 94 4.75 0.82 13.04
CA ALA A 94 5.94 1.62 13.33
C ALA A 94 7.09 0.71 13.80
N LEU A 95 7.72 0.00 12.86
CA LEU A 95 8.86 -0.89 13.09
C LEU A 95 10.16 -0.10 13.27
N ALA A 96 10.32 0.99 12.53
CA ALA A 96 11.41 1.93 12.69
C ALA A 96 11.03 3.03 13.70
N ALA A 97 11.82 3.17 14.76
CA ALA A 97 11.71 4.31 15.66
C ALA A 97 12.18 5.57 14.92
N VAL A 98 11.25 6.43 14.52
CA VAL A 98 11.59 7.82 14.17
C VAL A 98 12.03 8.49 15.48
N PRO A 99 13.25 9.07 15.57
CA PRO A 99 13.66 9.81 16.75
C PRO A 99 12.65 10.93 17.01
N VAL A 100 11.86 10.79 18.07
CA VAL A 100 10.87 11.80 18.47
C VAL A 100 11.61 12.87 19.27
N PRO A 101 11.67 14.14 18.80
CA PRO A 101 12.18 15.23 19.62
C PRO A 101 11.44 15.27 20.96
N GLN A 102 12.13 15.56 22.06
CA GLN A 102 11.50 15.60 23.39
C GLN A 102 10.33 16.60 23.47
N SER A 103 10.35 17.62 22.62
CA SER A 103 9.30 18.63 22.51
C SER A 103 8.12 18.20 21.64
N ALA A 104 8.13 17.01 21.04
CA ALA A 104 7.07 16.59 20.12
C ALA A 104 5.78 16.29 20.88
N LEU A 105 4.67 16.77 20.32
CA LEU A 105 3.34 16.34 20.71
C LEU A 105 3.17 14.88 20.31
N THR A 106 2.66 14.07 21.22
CA THR A 106 2.45 12.63 20.99
C THR A 106 0.99 12.24 21.16
N THR A 107 0.57 11.19 20.46
CA THR A 107 -0.70 10.51 20.71
C THR A 107 -0.67 9.81 22.07
N VAL A 108 -1.84 9.35 22.54
CA VAL A 108 -1.94 8.48 23.73
C VAL A 108 -1.18 7.16 23.60
N THR A 109 -0.78 6.78 22.37
CA THR A 109 0.04 5.60 22.07
C THR A 109 1.53 5.93 21.94
N GLY A 110 1.95 7.18 22.21
CA GLY A 110 3.35 7.61 22.21
C GLY A 110 3.94 7.92 20.83
N GLN A 111 3.11 7.97 19.77
CA GLN A 111 3.56 8.36 18.43
C GLN A 111 3.57 9.87 18.28
N ALA A 112 4.62 10.42 17.68
CA ALA A 112 4.67 11.85 17.38
C ALA A 112 3.54 12.23 16.41
N LEU A 113 2.81 13.30 16.73
CA LEU A 113 1.96 13.97 15.76
C LEU A 113 2.85 14.66 14.74
N THR A 114 2.67 14.37 13.47
CA THR A 114 3.46 14.97 12.39
C THR A 114 2.60 15.87 11.52
N ASP A 115 3.24 16.83 10.86
CA ASP A 115 2.63 17.58 9.77
C ASP A 115 2.49 16.70 8.50
N PRO A 116 1.86 17.20 7.42
CA PRO A 116 1.74 16.45 6.15
C PRO A 116 3.06 16.12 5.46
N THR A 117 4.18 16.68 5.90
CA THR A 117 5.53 16.39 5.40
C THR A 117 6.26 15.33 6.23
N GLY A 118 5.65 14.84 7.32
CA GLY A 118 6.24 13.87 8.25
C GLY A 118 7.09 14.51 9.35
N THR A 119 7.10 15.85 9.47
CA THR A 119 7.86 16.55 10.50
C THR A 119 7.10 16.53 11.84
N PRO A 120 7.71 16.14 12.97
CA PRO A 120 7.05 16.16 14.27
C PRO A 120 6.59 17.58 14.68
N LEU A 121 5.33 17.70 15.07
CA LEU A 121 4.77 18.90 15.66
C LEU A 121 5.30 19.05 17.09
N THR A 122 5.91 20.20 17.42
CA THR A 122 6.54 20.44 18.72
C THR A 122 5.83 21.52 19.54
N THR A 123 5.85 21.42 20.86
CA THR A 123 5.52 22.52 21.76
C THR A 123 6.63 23.58 21.72
N ILE A 124 6.23 24.85 21.68
CA ILE A 124 7.13 26.02 21.81
C ILE A 124 7.75 26.12 23.20
#